data_AF-A0A1F4URT0-F1
#
_entry.id   AF-A0A1F4URT0-F1
#
_cell.length_a   1.000
_cell.length_b   1.000
_cell.length_c   1.000
_cell.angle_alpha   90.00
_cell.angle_beta   90.00
_cell.angle_gamma   90.00
#
_symmetry.space_group_name_H-M   'P 1'
#
loop_
_entity.id
_entity.type
_entity.pdbx_description
1 polymer ?
#
loop_
_entity_poly.entity_id
_entity_poly.type
_entity_poly.pdbx_seq_one_letter_code
_entity_poly.pdbx_strand_id
1 'polypeptide(L)'
;MNRATLNKLIAPALFTAVLLLVAANVASNYIEQAKVDDTRLPEKIEDSSGFQRWIINLKKRIDIEADDFSLKDKNEVYNATFLEVSRLETEAEIAELVAYVASFEEVDGVAISPNGRELLDYRHLDRDGYTPNEVHYYGLREDTLIDTKILTCIMLANCYFDRAYFLDNHTFVISEISRNDVIKADAEEGIVTPCAIDEVCTYTFKLHFVDLINNARYVYKSKPLELNLSEIIQFF
;
A
#
# COMPACT_ATOMS: atom_id res chain seq x y z
N MET A 1 61.61 -21.01 15.25
CA MET A 1 60.91 -20.73 13.97
C MET A 1 61.51 -19.46 13.39
N ASN A 2 62.04 -19.48 12.16
CA ASN A 2 62.76 -18.32 11.59
C ASN A 2 61.80 -17.17 11.25
N ARG A 3 62.28 -15.93 11.37
CA ARG A 3 61.52 -14.69 11.11
C ARG A 3 60.84 -14.68 9.73
N ALA A 4 61.46 -15.32 8.74
CA ALA A 4 60.93 -15.48 7.39
C ALA A 4 59.73 -16.44 7.31
N THR A 5 59.69 -17.54 8.09
CA THR A 5 58.53 -18.44 8.13
C THR A 5 57.38 -17.87 8.96
N LEU A 6 57.69 -17.08 10.00
CA LEU A 6 56.69 -16.35 10.77
C LEU A 6 56.00 -15.26 9.92
N ASN A 7 56.75 -14.46 9.15
CA ASN A 7 56.17 -13.44 8.28
C ASN A 7 55.33 -14.03 7.12
N LYS A 8 55.69 -15.22 6.62
CA LYS A 8 54.91 -15.94 5.59
C LYS A 8 53.54 -16.42 6.09
N LEU A 9 53.36 -16.56 7.41
CA LEU A 9 52.09 -16.94 8.02
C LEU A 9 51.29 -15.73 8.53
N ILE A 10 51.99 -14.70 9.05
CA ILE A 10 51.34 -13.48 9.56
C ILE A 10 50.75 -12.66 8.42
N ALA A 11 51.47 -12.45 7.32
CA ALA A 11 50.97 -11.63 6.21
C ALA A 11 49.63 -12.11 5.61
N PRO A 12 49.44 -13.41 5.28
CA PRO A 12 48.15 -13.89 4.80
C PRO A 12 47.07 -13.85 5.89
N ALA A 13 47.40 -14.13 7.15
CA ALA A 13 46.45 -14.03 8.25
C ALA A 13 45.93 -12.60 8.46
N LEU A 14 46.83 -11.61 8.36
CA LEU A 14 46.49 -10.20 8.46
C LEU A 14 45.63 -9.74 7.28
N PHE A 15 45.96 -10.20 6.06
CA PHE A 15 45.17 -9.91 4.87
C PHE A 15 43.75 -10.50 4.96
N THR A 16 43.62 -11.75 5.40
CA THR A 16 42.31 -12.38 5.64
C THR A 16 41.52 -11.65 6.72
N ALA A 17 42.18 -11.21 7.80
CA ALA A 17 41.52 -10.43 8.86
C ALA A 17 41.00 -9.08 8.34
N VAL A 18 41.76 -8.39 7.48
CA VAL A 18 41.32 -7.15 6.83
C VAL A 18 40.13 -7.40 5.91
N LEU A 19 40.16 -8.46 5.10
CA LEU A 19 39.02 -8.83 4.25
C LEU A 19 37.75 -9.14 5.04
N LEU A 20 37.88 -9.87 6.15
CA LEU A 20 36.75 -10.17 7.03
C LEU A 20 36.17 -8.89 7.66
N LEU A 21 37.01 -7.95 8.06
CA LEU A 21 36.58 -6.65 8.59
C LEU A 21 35.87 -5.80 7.54
N VAL A 22 36.36 -5.77 6.30
CA VAL A 22 35.68 -5.07 5.20
C VAL A 22 34.32 -5.73 4.92
N ALA A 23 34.27 -7.06 4.81
CA ALA A 23 33.02 -7.78 4.58
C ALA A 23 31.99 -7.57 5.70
N ALA A 24 32.43 -7.58 6.97
CA ALA A 24 31.56 -7.31 8.11
C ALA A 24 31.00 -5.88 8.10
N ASN A 25 31.81 -4.87 7.75
CA ASN A 25 31.34 -3.48 7.63
C ASN A 25 30.35 -3.31 6.48
N VAL A 26 30.61 -3.91 5.32
CA VAL A 26 29.69 -3.87 4.18
C VAL A 26 28.36 -4.56 4.54
N ALA A 27 28.41 -5.72 5.20
CA ALA A 27 27.22 -6.41 5.65
C ALA A 27 26.42 -5.60 6.70
N SER A 28 27.11 -4.97 7.65
CA SER A 28 26.48 -4.10 8.65
C SER A 28 25.79 -2.91 8.01
N ASN A 29 26.47 -2.20 7.10
CA ASN A 29 25.90 -1.07 6.37
C ASN A 29 24.71 -1.51 5.53
N TYR A 30 24.78 -2.67 4.86
CA TYR A 30 23.67 -3.21 4.08
C TYR A 30 22.44 -3.50 4.96
N ILE A 31 22.64 -4.08 6.16
CA ILE A 31 21.55 -4.36 7.10
C ILE A 31 20.95 -3.06 7.65
N GLU A 32 21.78 -2.07 7.99
CA GLU A 32 21.30 -0.77 8.45
C GLU A 32 20.53 -0.02 7.37
N GLN A 33 21.04 -0.04 6.14
CA GLN A 33 20.39 0.58 5.00
C GLN A 33 19.06 -0.11 4.66
N ALA A 34 19.03 -1.45 4.64
CA ALA A 34 17.78 -2.20 4.44
C ALA A 34 16.72 -1.87 5.50
N LYS A 35 17.11 -1.68 6.77
CA LYS A 35 16.18 -1.26 7.82
C LYS A 35 15.62 0.15 7.61
N VAL A 36 16.42 1.07 7.07
CA VAL A 36 15.97 2.42 6.74
C VAL A 36 15.07 2.39 5.50
N ASP A 37 15.45 1.64 4.47
CA ASP A 37 14.69 1.48 3.23
C ASP A 37 13.32 0.82 3.50
N ASP A 38 13.26 -0.16 4.40
CA ASP A 38 12.01 -0.81 4.82
C ASP A 38 11.05 0.15 5.55
N THR A 39 11.54 1.29 6.05
CA THR A 39 10.68 2.29 6.70
C THR A 39 10.13 3.35 5.76
N ARG A 40 10.74 3.55 4.60
CA ARG A 40 10.36 4.58 3.62
C ARG A 40 9.41 4.03 2.56
N LEU A 41 8.74 4.92 1.85
CA LEU A 41 8.00 4.53 0.66
C LEU A 41 8.95 3.89 -0.37
N PRO A 42 8.61 2.74 -0.97
CA PRO A 42 9.38 2.17 -2.06
C PRO A 42 9.44 3.12 -3.25
N GLU A 43 10.60 3.22 -3.90
CA GLU A 43 10.82 4.08 -5.09
C GLU A 43 9.77 3.82 -6.17
N LYS A 44 9.38 2.56 -6.40
CA LYS A 44 8.33 2.23 -7.39
C LYS A 44 6.97 2.87 -7.11
N ILE A 45 6.66 3.17 -5.85
CA ILE A 45 5.45 3.91 -5.47
C ILE A 45 5.69 5.40 -5.65
N GLU A 46 6.80 5.89 -5.08
CA GLU A 46 7.15 7.31 -5.12
C GLU A 46 7.25 7.82 -6.56
N ASP A 47 7.93 7.10 -7.44
CA ASP A 47 8.10 7.48 -8.85
C ASP A 47 6.87 7.19 -9.73
N SER A 48 5.84 6.55 -9.18
CA SER A 48 4.65 6.22 -9.95
C SER A 48 3.87 7.48 -10.33
N SER A 49 3.40 7.52 -11.59
CA SER A 49 2.61 8.67 -12.07
C SER A 49 1.30 8.86 -11.29
N GLY A 50 0.77 7.79 -10.69
CA GLY A 50 -0.41 7.81 -9.82
C GLY A 50 -0.12 8.54 -8.52
N PHE A 51 0.95 8.14 -7.83
CA PHE A 51 1.40 8.80 -6.60
C PHE A 51 1.77 10.26 -6.83
N GLN A 52 2.60 10.54 -7.84
CA GLN A 52 3.06 11.91 -8.11
C GLN A 52 1.90 12.86 -8.38
N ARG A 53 0.91 12.44 -9.19
CA ARG A 53 -0.30 13.24 -9.43
C ARG A 53 -1.12 13.44 -8.15
N TRP A 54 -1.25 12.40 -7.34
CA TRP A 54 -2.00 12.44 -6.09
C TRP A 54 -1.34 13.38 -5.07
N ILE A 55 -0.07 13.17 -4.75
CA ILE A 55 0.66 13.96 -3.75
C ILE A 55 0.80 15.42 -4.17
N ILE A 56 1.02 15.72 -5.46
CA ILE A 56 1.06 17.11 -5.97
C ILE A 56 -0.30 17.81 -5.79
N ASN A 57 -1.41 17.09 -5.99
CA ASN A 57 -2.74 17.67 -5.79
C ASN A 57 -3.05 17.89 -4.31
N LEU A 58 -2.66 16.96 -3.44
CA LEU A 58 -2.77 17.14 -1.98
C LEU A 58 -1.91 18.30 -1.48
N LYS A 59 -0.66 18.42 -1.96
CA LYS A 59 0.27 19.52 -1.62
C LYS A 59 -0.28 20.92 -1.87
N LYS A 60 -1.27 21.08 -2.76
CA LYS A 60 -1.94 22.37 -3.02
C LYS A 60 -2.86 22.79 -1.87
N ARG A 61 -3.28 21.86 -1.01
CA ARG A 61 -4.25 22.07 0.06
C ARG A 61 -3.63 21.89 1.45
N ILE A 62 -2.63 21.03 1.56
CA ILE A 62 -2.02 20.63 2.83
C ILE A 62 -0.51 20.47 2.68
N ASP A 63 0.23 20.64 3.78
CA ASP A 63 1.67 20.40 3.82
C ASP A 63 1.93 18.90 4.07
N ILE A 64 2.16 18.14 3.01
CA ILE A 64 2.43 16.70 3.06
C ILE A 64 3.43 16.30 1.98
N GLU A 65 4.46 15.54 2.36
CA GLU A 65 5.49 15.06 1.43
C GLU A 65 5.59 13.54 1.42
N ALA A 66 6.27 12.98 0.41
CA ALA A 66 6.55 11.55 0.34
C ALA A 66 7.33 11.06 1.58
N ASP A 67 8.27 11.87 2.06
CA ASP A 67 9.07 11.60 3.27
C ASP A 67 8.26 11.60 4.58
N ASP A 68 7.00 12.04 4.56
CA ASP A 68 6.13 11.93 5.74
C ASP A 68 5.55 10.53 5.93
N PHE A 69 5.60 9.68 4.90
CA PHE A 69 5.06 8.33 4.94
C PHE A 69 6.09 7.35 5.48
N SER A 70 5.68 6.57 6.47
CA SER A 70 6.50 5.48 7.01
C SER A 70 5.72 4.18 7.11
N LEU A 71 6.40 3.05 6.87
CA LEU A 71 5.80 1.73 7.02
C LEU A 71 5.36 1.53 8.47
N LYS A 72 4.07 1.19 8.68
CA LYS A 72 3.50 0.91 10.01
C LYS A 72 3.04 -0.51 10.18
N ASP A 73 2.67 -1.16 9.09
CA ASP A 73 2.06 -2.48 9.19
C ASP A 73 2.30 -3.30 7.91
N LYS A 74 2.40 -4.61 8.07
CA LYS A 74 2.49 -5.60 7.00
C LYS A 74 1.51 -6.72 7.32
N ASN A 75 0.48 -6.84 6.48
CA ASN A 75 -0.60 -7.80 6.62
C ASN A 75 -0.70 -8.70 5.41
N GLU A 76 -1.40 -9.82 5.56
CA GLU A 76 -1.86 -10.60 4.41
C GLU A 76 -3.07 -9.92 3.76
N VAL A 77 -3.20 -10.08 2.44
CA VAL A 77 -4.26 -9.44 1.64
C VAL A 77 -5.52 -10.28 1.69
N TYR A 78 -5.39 -11.57 1.42
CA TYR A 78 -6.51 -12.50 1.42
C TYR A 78 -6.72 -13.11 2.79
N ASN A 79 -7.93 -12.95 3.33
CA ASN A 79 -8.44 -13.78 4.39
C ASN A 79 -9.46 -14.75 3.78
N ALA A 80 -9.34 -16.06 4.06
CA ALA A 80 -10.15 -17.12 3.45
C ALA A 80 -11.68 -16.93 3.61
N THR A 81 -12.13 -16.04 4.51
CA THR A 81 -13.54 -15.79 4.78
C THR A 81 -14.29 -15.03 3.68
N PHE A 82 -13.63 -14.22 2.84
CA PHE A 82 -14.29 -13.32 1.88
C PHE A 82 -13.76 -13.44 0.45
N LEU A 83 -13.04 -14.53 0.15
CA LEU A 83 -12.41 -14.76 -1.14
C LEU A 83 -13.30 -15.68 -1.98
N GLU A 84 -13.97 -15.13 -3.00
CA GLU A 84 -14.64 -15.94 -4.00
C GLU A 84 -13.67 -16.22 -5.15
N VAL A 85 -13.53 -17.51 -5.47
CA VAL A 85 -12.57 -18.00 -6.45
C VAL A 85 -13.32 -18.87 -7.45
N SER A 86 -13.20 -18.54 -8.72
CA SER A 86 -13.68 -19.36 -9.83
C SER A 86 -12.60 -19.51 -10.88
N ARG A 87 -12.70 -20.53 -11.73
CA ARG A 87 -11.75 -20.73 -12.85
C ARG A 87 -12.42 -20.35 -14.15
N LEU A 88 -11.67 -19.68 -15.02
CA LEU A 88 -12.09 -19.44 -16.40
C LEU A 88 -11.35 -20.44 -17.28
N GLU A 89 -12.10 -21.29 -17.99
CA GLU A 89 -11.54 -22.42 -18.75
C GLU A 89 -11.54 -22.16 -20.26
N THR A 90 -12.27 -21.13 -20.71
CA THR A 90 -12.48 -20.84 -22.13
C THR A 90 -12.10 -19.39 -22.49
N GLU A 91 -11.67 -19.21 -23.74
CA GLU A 91 -11.41 -17.87 -24.30
C GLU A 91 -12.66 -16.98 -24.32
N ALA A 92 -13.86 -17.58 -24.38
CA ALA A 92 -15.13 -16.85 -24.32
C ALA A 92 -15.34 -16.19 -22.95
N GLU A 93 -15.09 -16.92 -21.87
CA GLU A 93 -15.18 -16.40 -20.49
C GLU A 93 -14.15 -15.29 -20.23
N ILE A 94 -12.93 -15.43 -20.76
CA ILE A 94 -11.91 -14.39 -20.67
C ILE A 94 -12.34 -13.13 -21.44
N ALA A 95 -12.95 -13.29 -22.62
CA ALA A 95 -13.46 -12.17 -23.40
C ALA A 95 -14.63 -11.45 -22.70
N GLU A 96 -15.54 -12.19 -22.06
CA GLU A 96 -16.62 -11.64 -21.24
C GLU A 96 -16.08 -10.83 -20.06
N LEU A 97 -15.06 -11.36 -19.36
CA LEU A 97 -14.38 -10.62 -18.30
C LEU A 97 -13.78 -9.31 -18.80
N VAL A 98 -13.05 -9.34 -19.92
CA VAL A 98 -12.40 -8.14 -20.48
C VAL A 98 -13.46 -7.11 -20.86
N ALA A 99 -14.58 -7.54 -21.46
CA ALA A 99 -15.69 -6.65 -21.79
C ALA A 99 -16.36 -6.06 -20.54
N TYR A 100 -16.52 -6.87 -19.48
CA TYR A 100 -17.03 -6.40 -18.20
C TYR A 100 -16.11 -5.35 -17.57
N VAL A 101 -14.80 -5.62 -17.47
CA VAL A 101 -13.82 -4.67 -16.92
C VAL A 101 -13.80 -3.38 -17.74
N ALA A 102 -13.81 -3.47 -19.08
CA ALA A 102 -13.83 -2.32 -19.96
C ALA A 102 -15.08 -1.42 -19.78
N SER A 103 -16.20 -1.99 -19.31
CA SER A 103 -17.41 -1.21 -19.03
C SER A 103 -17.24 -0.18 -17.89
N PHE A 104 -16.15 -0.27 -17.12
CA PHE A 104 -15.81 0.66 -16.04
C PHE A 104 -14.74 1.70 -16.41
N GLU A 105 -14.23 1.75 -17.64
CA GLU A 105 -13.13 2.66 -18.03
C GLU A 105 -13.40 4.14 -17.76
N GLU A 106 -14.65 4.57 -17.92
CA GLU A 106 -15.08 5.95 -17.69
C GLU A 106 -15.78 6.16 -16.33
N VAL A 107 -15.76 5.15 -15.46
CA VAL A 107 -16.41 5.22 -14.15
C VAL A 107 -15.45 5.79 -13.12
N ASP A 108 -15.75 7.00 -12.64
CA ASP A 108 -15.02 7.60 -11.52
C ASP A 108 -15.05 6.69 -10.28
N GLY A 109 -13.91 6.59 -9.58
CA GLY A 109 -13.78 5.71 -8.43
C GLY A 109 -13.51 4.25 -8.78
N VAL A 110 -13.12 3.96 -10.02
CA VAL A 110 -12.62 2.63 -10.44
C VAL A 110 -11.21 2.77 -11.02
N ALA A 111 -10.33 1.82 -10.72
CA ALA A 111 -9.03 1.68 -11.37
C ALA A 111 -8.99 0.35 -12.11
N ILE A 112 -8.48 0.36 -13.34
CA ILE A 112 -8.33 -0.84 -14.17
C ILE A 112 -6.85 -1.16 -14.32
N SER A 113 -6.51 -2.45 -14.29
CA SER A 113 -5.13 -2.90 -14.46
C SER A 113 -4.63 -2.69 -15.91
N PRO A 114 -3.31 -2.60 -16.13
CA PRO A 114 -2.76 -2.36 -17.46
C PRO A 114 -3.13 -3.43 -18.52
N ASN A 115 -3.43 -4.66 -18.09
CA ASN A 115 -3.87 -5.73 -18.99
C ASN A 115 -5.39 -5.73 -19.26
N GLY A 116 -6.16 -4.85 -18.62
CA GLY A 116 -7.62 -4.75 -18.78
C GLY A 116 -8.41 -5.94 -18.24
N ARG A 117 -7.83 -6.73 -17.33
CA ARG A 117 -8.45 -7.97 -16.79
C ARG A 117 -8.78 -7.88 -15.31
N GLU A 118 -8.48 -6.77 -14.68
CA GLU A 118 -8.68 -6.56 -13.25
C GLU A 118 -9.16 -5.14 -13.01
N LEU A 119 -9.98 -4.97 -11.98
CA LEU A 119 -10.41 -3.67 -11.51
C LEU A 119 -10.36 -3.59 -9.97
N LEU A 120 -10.22 -2.36 -9.50
CA LEU A 120 -10.39 -1.93 -8.13
C LEU A 120 -11.55 -0.94 -8.11
N ASP A 121 -12.68 -1.31 -7.53
CA ASP A 121 -13.80 -0.41 -7.35
C ASP A 121 -13.79 0.11 -5.90
N TYR A 122 -13.54 1.41 -5.77
CA TYR A 122 -13.44 2.13 -4.49
C TYR A 122 -14.44 3.29 -4.43
N ARG A 123 -15.51 3.23 -5.23
CA ARG A 123 -16.55 4.25 -5.26
C ARG A 123 -17.19 4.43 -3.88
N HIS A 124 -17.46 5.69 -3.54
CA HIS A 124 -18.10 6.05 -2.28
C HIS A 124 -19.64 5.98 -2.38
N LEU A 125 -20.15 4.82 -2.76
CA LEU A 125 -21.58 4.53 -2.86
C LEU A 125 -21.85 3.04 -2.60
N ASP A 126 -23.08 2.72 -2.22
CA ASP A 126 -23.53 1.34 -2.08
C ASP A 126 -23.61 0.66 -3.44
N ARG A 127 -22.97 -0.51 -3.54
CA ARG A 127 -22.83 -1.32 -4.76
C ARG A 127 -23.28 -2.75 -4.48
N ASP A 128 -23.31 -3.58 -5.51
CA ASP A 128 -23.71 -5.00 -5.42
C ASP A 128 -22.92 -5.78 -4.35
N GLY A 129 -23.40 -5.75 -3.10
CA GLY A 129 -22.76 -6.39 -1.95
C GLY A 129 -21.62 -5.61 -1.29
N TYR A 130 -21.29 -4.40 -1.75
CA TYR A 130 -20.17 -3.60 -1.24
C TYR A 130 -20.60 -2.22 -0.74
N THR A 131 -20.08 -1.79 0.40
CA THR A 131 -20.39 -0.48 1.00
C THR A 131 -19.39 0.62 0.60
N PRO A 132 -19.66 1.91 0.88
CA PRO A 132 -18.78 3.03 0.52
C PRO A 132 -17.38 3.03 1.16
N ASN A 133 -17.17 2.20 2.18
CA ASN A 133 -15.92 2.06 2.94
C ASN A 133 -15.20 0.73 2.64
N GLU A 134 -15.52 0.12 1.51
CA GLU A 134 -14.95 -1.14 1.05
C GLU A 134 -14.33 -0.97 -0.33
N VAL A 135 -13.17 -1.58 -0.55
CA VAL A 135 -12.60 -1.70 -1.90
C VAL A 135 -12.85 -3.10 -2.40
N HIS A 136 -13.52 -3.17 -3.55
CA HIS A 136 -13.76 -4.41 -4.28
C HIS A 136 -12.63 -4.63 -5.27
N TYR A 137 -12.00 -5.81 -5.20
CA TYR A 137 -11.11 -6.30 -6.22
C TYR A 137 -11.83 -7.38 -7.04
N TYR A 138 -11.84 -7.21 -8.35
CA TYR A 138 -12.37 -8.18 -9.28
C TYR A 138 -11.39 -8.37 -10.43
N GLY A 139 -10.89 -9.58 -10.65
CA GLY A 139 -9.94 -9.79 -11.73
C GLY A 139 -9.39 -11.20 -11.87
N LEU A 140 -8.80 -11.46 -13.05
CA LEU A 140 -8.24 -12.75 -13.42
C LEU A 140 -6.76 -12.84 -13.12
N ARG A 141 -6.40 -13.76 -12.23
CA ARG A 141 -5.01 -14.16 -11.97
C ARG A 141 -4.76 -15.53 -12.58
N GLU A 142 -3.90 -15.57 -13.60
CA GLU A 142 -3.65 -16.78 -14.40
C GLU A 142 -4.95 -17.33 -15.01
N ASP A 143 -5.46 -18.45 -14.51
CA ASP A 143 -6.73 -19.10 -14.90
C ASP A 143 -7.85 -18.87 -13.87
N THR A 144 -7.56 -18.12 -12.82
CA THR A 144 -8.38 -18.02 -11.62
C THR A 144 -8.96 -16.62 -11.46
N LEU A 145 -10.28 -16.49 -11.62
CA LEU A 145 -11.03 -15.28 -11.34
C LEU A 145 -11.21 -15.12 -9.83
N ILE A 146 -10.87 -13.93 -9.35
CA ILE A 146 -10.95 -13.55 -7.94
C ILE A 146 -11.97 -12.42 -7.82
N ASP A 147 -12.96 -12.61 -6.96
CA ASP A 147 -13.91 -11.59 -6.53
C ASP A 147 -13.82 -11.47 -5.01
N THR A 148 -13.36 -10.32 -4.51
CA THR A 148 -13.18 -10.15 -3.07
C THR A 148 -13.18 -8.70 -2.62
N LYS A 149 -13.54 -8.53 -1.36
CA LYS A 149 -13.27 -7.32 -0.60
C LYS A 149 -11.80 -7.27 -0.17
N ILE A 150 -11.03 -6.39 -0.80
CA ILE A 150 -9.59 -6.31 -0.58
C ILE A 150 -9.21 -5.38 0.58
N LEU A 151 -10.02 -4.36 0.84
CA LEU A 151 -9.88 -3.46 1.99
C LEU A 151 -11.25 -3.10 2.56
N THR A 152 -11.28 -2.92 3.88
CA THR A 152 -12.39 -2.29 4.60
C THR A 152 -11.80 -1.27 5.53
N CYS A 153 -12.39 -0.10 5.58
CA CYS A 153 -11.96 0.91 6.52
C CYS A 153 -13.06 1.34 7.49
N ILE A 154 -12.64 1.95 8.60
CA ILE A 154 -13.48 2.12 9.79
C ILE A 154 -14.34 3.37 9.63
N MET A 155 -15.66 3.19 9.52
CA MET A 155 -16.62 4.31 9.37
C MET A 155 -16.57 5.28 10.55
N LEU A 156 -16.38 4.79 11.78
CA LEU A 156 -16.23 5.64 12.97
C LEU A 156 -15.03 6.60 12.88
N ALA A 157 -14.06 6.30 12.01
CA ALA A 157 -12.88 7.13 11.77
C ALA A 157 -13.07 8.13 10.62
N ASN A 158 -14.30 8.41 10.17
CA ASN A 158 -14.59 9.19 8.95
C ASN A 158 -13.69 8.74 7.80
N CYS A 159 -13.57 7.42 7.64
CA CYS A 159 -12.64 6.88 6.68
C CYS A 159 -13.13 7.06 5.24
N TYR A 160 -12.20 7.39 4.35
CA TYR A 160 -12.44 7.56 2.93
C TYR A 160 -11.30 6.98 2.09
N PHE A 161 -11.62 6.28 1.00
CA PHE A 161 -10.65 5.88 -0.02
C PHE A 161 -10.59 6.93 -1.13
N ASP A 162 -9.46 7.62 -1.23
CA ASP A 162 -9.34 8.78 -2.11
C ASP A 162 -8.99 8.40 -3.56
N ARG A 163 -8.12 7.40 -3.72
CA ARG A 163 -7.63 6.97 -5.03
C ARG A 163 -7.06 5.56 -4.99
N ALA A 164 -7.28 4.80 -6.05
CA ALA A 164 -6.56 3.58 -6.35
C ALA A 164 -5.87 3.66 -7.72
N TYR A 165 -4.75 2.95 -7.88
CA TYR A 165 -4.08 2.77 -9.17
C TYR A 165 -3.17 1.55 -9.15
N PHE A 166 -3.03 0.91 -10.32
CA PHE A 166 -2.09 -0.18 -10.53
C PHE A 166 -0.69 0.34 -10.84
N LEU A 167 0.32 -0.32 -10.26
CA LEU A 167 1.73 -0.14 -10.63
C LEU A 167 2.11 -1.09 -11.77
N ASP A 168 1.54 -2.29 -11.73
CA ASP A 168 1.64 -3.35 -12.73
C ASP A 168 0.39 -4.24 -12.62
N ASN A 169 0.36 -5.41 -13.27
CA ASN A 169 -0.80 -6.31 -13.25
C ASN A 169 -1.02 -7.07 -11.93
N HIS A 170 -0.11 -6.96 -10.95
CA HIS A 170 -0.21 -7.74 -9.71
C HIS A 170 0.00 -6.88 -8.47
N THR A 171 0.40 -5.63 -8.65
CA THR A 171 0.65 -4.71 -7.58
C THR A 171 -0.04 -3.36 -7.81
N PHE A 172 -0.65 -2.84 -6.76
CA PHE A 172 -1.42 -1.62 -6.79
C PHE A 172 -1.34 -0.87 -5.48
N VAL A 173 -1.77 0.38 -5.52
CA VAL A 173 -1.78 1.29 -4.37
C VAL A 173 -3.17 1.85 -4.18
N ILE A 174 -3.65 1.83 -2.94
CA ILE A 174 -4.90 2.47 -2.52
C ILE A 174 -4.57 3.50 -1.45
N SER A 175 -5.02 4.73 -1.64
CA SER A 175 -4.91 5.81 -0.67
C SER A 175 -6.16 5.87 0.21
N GLU A 176 -5.94 6.02 1.51
CA GLU A 176 -7.00 6.12 2.53
C GLU A 176 -6.75 7.35 3.40
N ILE A 177 -7.81 8.09 3.71
CA ILE A 177 -7.82 9.16 4.70
C ILE A 177 -8.67 8.68 5.85
N SER A 178 -8.16 8.76 7.08
CA SER A 178 -8.95 8.38 8.26
C SER A 178 -8.46 9.12 9.50
N ARG A 179 -9.34 9.28 10.47
CA ARG A 179 -9.02 9.90 11.75
C ARG A 179 -7.96 9.10 12.50
N ASN A 180 -6.99 9.82 13.05
CA ASN A 180 -5.85 9.25 13.73
C ASN A 180 -6.18 8.71 15.13
N ASP A 181 -7.14 9.33 15.82
CA ASP A 181 -7.51 9.08 17.21
C ASP A 181 -8.38 7.83 17.41
N VAL A 182 -9.04 7.34 16.35
CA VAL A 182 -9.87 6.13 16.41
C VAL A 182 -9.03 4.85 16.44
N ILE A 183 -7.80 4.87 15.91
CA ILE A 183 -6.91 3.70 15.86
C ILE A 183 -6.27 3.42 17.24
N LYS A 184 -6.31 4.38 18.18
CA LYS A 184 -5.86 4.17 19.57
C LYS A 184 -6.93 3.55 20.47
N ALA A 185 -8.15 3.36 19.97
CA ALA A 185 -9.25 2.76 20.71
C ALA A 185 -9.12 1.23 20.70
N ASP A 186 -8.01 0.73 21.26
CA ASP A 186 -7.99 -0.53 22.00
C ASP A 186 -8.81 -0.26 23.27
N ALA A 187 -10.12 -0.10 23.09
CA ALA A 187 -10.98 0.54 24.06
C ALA A 187 -11.41 -0.47 25.12
N GLU A 188 -10.59 -0.60 26.16
CA GLU A 188 -11.15 -0.88 27.48
C GLU A 188 -12.12 0.22 27.94
N GLU A 189 -12.18 1.42 27.32
CA GLU A 189 -13.19 2.44 27.69
C GLU A 189 -13.31 3.66 26.74
N GLY A 190 -12.79 3.60 25.51
CA GLY A 190 -12.60 4.78 24.65
C GLY A 190 -13.87 5.31 23.98
N ILE A 191 -14.46 6.37 24.52
CA ILE A 191 -15.41 7.23 23.79
C ILE A 191 -14.63 7.89 22.63
N VAL A 192 -14.92 7.48 21.39
CA VAL A 192 -14.44 8.20 20.21
C VAL A 192 -15.23 9.51 20.13
N THR A 193 -14.57 10.64 20.36
CA THR A 193 -15.21 11.96 20.18
C THR A 193 -15.69 12.06 18.73
N PRO A 194 -16.99 12.25 18.46
CA PRO A 194 -17.45 12.50 17.11
C PRO A 194 -16.72 13.71 16.52
N CYS A 195 -16.40 13.63 15.24
CA CYS A 195 -15.85 14.75 14.47
C CYS A 195 -16.70 14.84 13.22
N ALA A 196 -17.36 15.96 12.98
CA ALA A 196 -18.07 16.14 11.73
C ALA A 196 -17.07 16.33 10.57
N ILE A 197 -17.46 15.97 9.35
CA ILE A 197 -16.55 16.04 8.19
C ILE A 197 -16.17 17.48 7.80
N ASP A 198 -16.97 18.45 8.23
CA ASP A 198 -16.80 19.90 8.03
C ASP A 198 -16.06 20.58 9.20
N GLU A 199 -15.64 19.81 10.20
CA GLU A 199 -14.83 20.29 11.33
C GLU A 199 -13.35 19.93 11.15
N VAL A 200 -12.48 20.73 11.77
CA VAL A 200 -11.04 20.46 11.82
C VAL A 200 -10.76 19.37 12.85
N CYS A 201 -10.17 18.26 12.40
CA CYS A 201 -9.74 17.16 13.25
C CYS A 201 -8.42 16.57 12.81
N THR A 202 -7.84 15.71 13.65
CA THR A 202 -6.60 15.03 13.34
C THR A 202 -6.81 13.80 12.43
N TYR A 203 -6.35 13.90 11.19
CA TYR A 203 -6.37 12.83 10.19
C TYR A 203 -4.97 12.31 9.88
N THR A 204 -4.92 11.10 9.35
CA THR A 204 -3.72 10.47 8.81
C THR A 204 -4.01 9.96 7.40
N PHE A 205 -3.08 10.19 6.47
CA PHE A 205 -3.10 9.56 5.16
C PHE A 205 -2.42 8.21 5.22
N LYS A 206 -3.00 7.21 4.57
CA LYS A 206 -2.41 5.88 4.43
C LYS A 206 -2.28 5.53 2.97
N LEU A 207 -1.20 4.83 2.66
CA LEU A 207 -0.99 4.17 1.37
C LEU A 207 -0.91 2.68 1.62
N HIS A 208 -1.88 1.97 1.07
CA HIS A 208 -1.93 0.51 1.06
C HIS A 208 -1.26 0.05 -0.23
N PHE A 209 -0.01 -0.38 -0.11
CA PHE A 209 0.66 -1.06 -1.19
C PHE A 209 0.33 -2.55 -1.13
N VAL A 210 -0.35 -3.04 -2.14
CA VAL A 210 -0.81 -4.42 -2.23
C VAL A 210 -0.01 -5.16 -3.29
N ASP A 211 0.49 -6.33 -2.90
CA ASP A 211 1.23 -7.26 -3.75
C ASP A 211 0.49 -8.61 -3.73
N LEU A 212 -0.23 -8.90 -4.82
CA LEU A 212 -1.04 -10.09 -4.94
C LEU A 212 -0.22 -11.36 -5.17
N ILE A 213 1.02 -11.23 -5.69
CA ILE A 213 1.94 -12.38 -5.87
C ILE A 213 2.38 -12.89 -4.51
N ASN A 214 2.78 -11.96 -3.63
CA ASN A 214 3.31 -12.29 -2.32
C ASN A 214 2.22 -12.35 -1.23
N ASN A 215 0.94 -12.20 -1.59
CA ASN A 215 -0.19 -12.06 -0.66
C ASN A 215 0.11 -11.05 0.47
N ALA A 216 0.69 -9.90 0.13
CA ALA A 216 1.21 -8.96 1.10
C ALA A 216 0.61 -7.56 0.91
N ARG A 217 0.19 -6.94 2.02
CA ARG A 217 -0.24 -5.55 2.11
C ARG A 217 0.68 -4.80 3.04
N TYR A 218 1.30 -3.74 2.54
CA TYR A 218 2.13 -2.82 3.29
C TYR A 218 1.37 -1.52 3.51
N VAL A 219 1.23 -1.08 4.76
CA VAL A 219 0.50 0.13 5.11
C VAL A 219 1.48 1.21 5.54
N TYR A 220 1.67 2.18 4.67
CA TYR A 220 2.45 3.38 4.97
C TYR A 220 1.53 4.46 5.52
N LYS A 221 1.92 5.13 6.60
CA LYS A 221 1.12 6.19 7.22
C LYS A 221 1.91 7.50 7.27
N SER A 222 1.24 8.59 6.95
CA SER A 222 1.75 9.95 7.16
C SER A 222 1.85 10.28 8.65
N LYS A 223 2.47 11.41 8.96
CA LYS A 223 2.24 12.07 10.26
C LYS A 223 0.77 12.53 10.37
N PRO A 224 0.23 12.64 11.60
CA PRO A 224 -1.10 13.21 11.80
C PRO A 224 -1.14 14.68 11.41
N LEU A 225 -2.24 15.12 10.80
CA LEU A 225 -2.46 16.47 10.29
C LEU A 225 -3.83 16.98 10.76
N GLU A 226 -3.92 18.25 11.10
CA GLU A 226 -5.19 18.91 11.44
C GLU A 226 -5.88 19.39 10.15
N LEU A 227 -6.98 18.76 9.79
CA LEU A 227 -7.65 18.96 8.50
C LEU A 227 -9.17 19.07 8.68
N ASN A 228 -9.78 19.91 7.84
CA ASN A 228 -11.20 19.81 7.53
C ASN A 228 -11.37 18.82 6.38
N LEU A 229 -11.99 17.66 6.64
CA LEU A 229 -12.06 16.58 5.65
C LEU A 229 -12.83 17.01 4.39
N SER A 230 -13.89 17.80 4.56
CA SER A 230 -14.73 18.31 3.47
C SER A 230 -13.99 19.20 2.46
N GLU A 231 -12.84 19.78 2.85
CA GLU A 231 -11.98 20.58 1.96
C GLU A 231 -10.99 19.72 1.16
N ILE A 232 -10.75 18.49 1.62
CA ILE A 232 -9.79 17.55 1.02
C ILE A 232 -10.51 16.60 0.05
N ILE A 233 -11.60 15.98 0.48
CA ILE A 233 -12.35 15.04 -0.34
C ILE A 233 -13.10 15.79 -1.45
N GLN A 234 -13.12 15.25 -2.66
CA GLN A 234 -13.83 15.86 -3.80
C GLN A 234 -15.26 15.34 -3.92
N PHE A 235 -16.05 15.47 -2.86
CA PHE A 235 -17.48 15.14 -2.89
C PHE A 235 -18.35 16.31 -2.46
N PHE A 236 -18.68 17.14 -3.44
CA PHE A 236 -19.97 17.82 -3.64
C PHE A 236 -20.10 18.18 -5.13
#